data_AF-A0A517RF78-F1
#
_entry.id   AF-A0A517RF78-F1
#
_cell.length_a   1.000
_cell.length_b   1.000
_cell.length_c   1.000
_cell.angle_alpha   90.00
_cell.angle_beta   90.00
_cell.angle_gamma   90.00
#
_symmetry.space_group_name_H-M   'P 1'
#
loop_
_entity.id
_entity.type
_entity.pdbx_description
1 polymer ?
#
loop_
_entity_poly.entity_id
_entity_poly.type
_entity_poly.pdbx_seq_one_letter_code
_entity_poly.pdbx_strand_id
1 'polypeptide(L)' 'MAEVTYPCYWQKKDNKKQWYWVYYAKNGEAISRSSESYVKRSDCLHSIELMKNSSDDSVYYDKD' A
#
# COMPACT_ATOMS: atom_id res chain seq x y z
N MET A 1 4.23 -21.47 -2.29
CA MET A 1 3.86 -20.06 -2.07
C MET A 1 4.33 -19.32 -3.31
N ALA A 2 3.48 -18.54 -3.98
CA ALA A 2 3.90 -17.83 -5.18
C ALA A 2 5.11 -16.94 -4.85
N GLU A 3 6.15 -17.03 -5.66
CA GLU A 3 7.36 -16.22 -5.53
C GLU A 3 6.94 -14.75 -5.74
N VAL A 4 7.02 -13.94 -4.68
CA VAL A 4 6.60 -12.54 -4.74
C VAL A 4 7.60 -11.78 -5.59
N THR A 5 7.17 -11.33 -6.77
CA THR A 5 7.99 -10.52 -7.67
C THR A 5 7.80 -9.04 -7.35
N TYR A 6 8.90 -8.32 -7.16
CA TYR A 6 8.89 -6.87 -6.93
C TYR A 6 8.80 -6.08 -8.25
N PRO A 7 8.15 -4.89 -8.27
CA PRO A 7 7.51 -4.24 -7.15
C PRO A 7 6.12 -4.83 -6.85
N CYS A 8 5.70 -4.83 -5.59
CA CYS A 8 4.44 -5.45 -5.20
C CYS A 8 3.79 -4.76 -4.01
N TYR A 9 2.46 -4.86 -3.93
CA TYR A 9 1.71 -4.56 -2.72
C TYR A 9 1.54 -5.83 -1.89
N TRP A 10 1.93 -5.77 -0.63
CA TRP A 10 1.75 -6.85 0.33
C TRP A 10 0.67 -6.49 1.33
N GLN A 11 -0.45 -7.21 1.35
CA GLN A 11 -1.46 -7.09 2.40
C GLN A 11 -1.05 -7.86 3.65
N LYS A 12 -0.99 -7.16 4.78
CA LYS A 12 -0.63 -7.70 6.08
C LYS A 12 -1.77 -7.44 7.06
N LYS A 13 -1.79 -8.21 8.14
CA LYS A 13 -2.75 -8.06 9.23
C LYS A 13 -2.02 -7.74 10.51
N ASP A 14 -2.46 -6.73 11.23
CA ASP A 14 -1.90 -6.34 12.53
C ASP A 14 -2.57 -7.07 13.69
N ASN A 15 -2.00 -6.93 14.89
CA ASN A 15 -2.50 -7.58 16.12
C ASN A 15 -3.94 -7.17 16.48
N LYS A 16 -4.40 -6.01 15.99
CA LYS A 16 -5.79 -5.55 16.19
C LYS A 16 -6.77 -6.15 15.19
N LYS A 17 -6.33 -7.14 14.40
CA LYS A 17 -7.07 -7.78 13.32
C LYS A 17 -7.45 -6.83 12.19
N GLN A 18 -6.77 -5.69 12.06
CA GLN A 18 -6.95 -4.77 10.95
C GLN A 18 -5.94 -5.12 9.85
N TRP A 19 -6.26 -4.69 8.64
CA TRP A 19 -5.52 -4.94 7.42
C TRP A 19 -4.85 -3.65 6.99
N TYR A 20 -3.61 -3.78 6.53
CA TYR A 20 -2.87 -2.69 5.92
C TYR A 20 -2.03 -3.25 4.78
N TRP A 21 -1.64 -2.40 3.86
CA TRP A 21 -0.74 -2.76 2.77
C TRP A 21 0.62 -2.08 2.94
N VAL A 22 1.64 -2.76 2.45
CA VAL A 22 3.01 -2.23 2.32
C VAL A 22 3.39 -2.37 0.85
N TYR A 23 3.86 -1.29 0.25
CA TYR A 23 4.39 -1.29 -1.10
C TYR A 23 5.90 -1.47 -1.06
N TYR A 24 6.36 -2.51 -1.74
CA TYR A 24 7.77 -2.82 -1.89
C TYR A 24 8.23 -2.43 -3.29
N ALA A 25 9.32 -1.66 -3.36
CA ALA A 25 9.95 -1.27 -4.61
C ALA A 25 10.72 -2.44 -5.24
N LYS A 26 11.24 -2.25 -6.47
CA LYS A 26 11.99 -3.26 -7.23
C LYS A 26 13.21 -3.81 -6.49
N ASN A 27 13.81 -3.01 -5.61
CA ASN A 27 14.94 -3.37 -4.76
C ASN A 27 14.53 -4.19 -3.53
N GLY A 28 13.23 -4.48 -3.35
CA GLY A 28 12.70 -5.22 -2.20
C GLY A 28 12.53 -4.38 -0.94
N GLU A 29 12.76 -3.06 -1.00
CA GLU A 29 12.59 -2.18 0.16
C GLU A 29 11.16 -1.66 0.27
N ALA A 30 10.67 -1.55 1.50
CA ALA A 30 9.36 -0.97 1.79
C ALA A 30 9.45 0.56 1.69
N ILE A 31 8.84 1.13 0.64
CA ILE A 31 8.90 2.59 0.38
C ILE A 31 7.59 3.31 0.70
N SER A 32 6.49 2.57 0.84
CA SER A 32 5.20 3.15 1.23
C SER A 32 4.37 2.14 2.02
N ARG A 33 3.51 2.66 2.90
CA ARG A 33 2.61 1.88 3.74
C ARG A 33 1.31 2.65 3.92
N SER A 34 0.21 1.92 3.98
CA SER A 34 -1.08 2.48 4.42
C SER A 34 -0.98 3.02 5.85
N SER A 35 -1.21 4.32 6.03
CA SER A 35 -1.42 4.91 7.36
C SER A 35 -2.74 4.43 7.99
N GLU A 36 -3.73 4.14 7.16
CA GLU A 36 -5.01 3.63 7.59
C GLU A 36 -4.98 2.12 7.80
N SER A 37 -5.71 1.65 8.81
CA SER A 37 -5.88 0.24 9.12
C SER A 37 -7.35 -0.15 8.90
N TYR A 38 -7.58 -1.11 8.01
CA TYR A 38 -8.91 -1.48 7.52
C TYR A 38 -9.46 -2.71 8.25
N VAL A 39 -10.74 -2.72 8.61
CA VAL A 39 -11.32 -3.92 9.28
C VAL A 39 -11.49 -5.08 8.29
N LYS A 40 -11.88 -4.80 7.05
CA LYS A 40 -12.04 -5.82 6.01
C LYS A 40 -10.88 -5.81 5.04
N ARG A 41 -10.57 -7.00 4.52
CA ARG A 41 -9.55 -7.19 3.49
C ARG A 41 -9.91 -6.49 2.17
N SER A 42 -11.20 -6.46 1.83
CA SER A 42 -11.70 -5.80 0.62
C SER A 42 -11.47 -4.29 0.63
N ASP A 43 -11.65 -3.63 1.78
CA ASP A 43 -11.35 -2.20 1.91
C ASP A 43 -9.85 -1.92 1.71
N CYS A 44 -8.99 -2.82 2.23
CA CYS A 44 -7.55 -2.75 2.01
C CYS A 44 -7.17 -2.95 0.52
N LEU A 45 -7.87 -3.85 -0.19
CA LEU A 45 -7.68 -4.02 -1.63
C LEU A 45 -8.10 -2.75 -2.39
N HIS A 46 -9.24 -2.16 -2.04
CA HIS A 46 -9.74 -0.95 -2.67
C HIS A 46 -8.74 0.21 -2.53
N SER A 47 -8.15 0.38 -1.34
CA SER A 47 -7.08 1.35 -1.11
C SER A 47 -5.86 1.13 -2.03
N ILE A 48 -5.45 -0.12 -2.26
CA ILE A 48 -4.38 -0.45 -3.21
C ILE A 48 -4.78 -0.06 -4.64
N GLU A 49 -6.02 -0.31 -5.05
CA GLU A 49 -6.51 0.07 -6.38
C GLU A 49 -6.54 1.58 -6.58
N LEU A 50 -6.92 2.35 -5.55
CA LEU A 50 -6.83 3.81 -5.59
C LEU A 50 -5.39 4.28 -5.80
N MET A 51 -4.43 3.75 -5.04
CA MET A 51 -3.00 4.11 -5.19
C MET A 51 -2.41 3.72 -6.55
N LYS A 52 -2.90 2.64 -7.17
CA LYS A 52 -2.48 2.26 -8.52
C LYS A 52 -3.02 3.23 -9.58
N ASN A 53 -4.19 3.80 -9.35
CA ASN A 53 -4.82 4.76 -10.26
C ASN A 53 -4.38 6.21 -10.01
N SER A 54 -3.73 6.50 -8.86
CA SER A 54 -3.34 7.86 -8.49
C SER A 54 -2.07 8.36 -9.19
N SER A 55 -1.64 7.74 -10.29
CA SER A 55 -0.44 8.16 -11.02
C SER A 55 -0.56 9.54 -11.68
N ASP A 56 -1.80 10.00 -11.90
CA ASP A 56 -2.12 11.29 -12.53
C ASP A 56 -2.49 12.39 -11.51
N ASP A 57 -2.59 12.05 -10.22
CA ASP A 57 -2.94 13.03 -9.19
C ASP A 57 -1.86 14.12 -9.05
N SER A 58 -2.32 15.36 -8.87
CA SER A 58 -1.43 16.52 -8.73
C SER A 58 -0.62 16.46 -7.43
N VAL A 59 0.68 16.78 -7.53
CA VAL A 59 1.59 16.86 -6.38
C VAL A 59 1.74 18.32 -5.94
N TYR A 60 1.52 18.56 -4.64
CA TYR A 60 1.69 19.87 -4.01
C TYR A 60 2.90 19.87 -3.06
N TYR A 61 3.56 21.02 -2.95
CA TYR A 61 4.72 21.24 -2.09
C TYR A 61 4.44 22.42 -1.15
N ASP A 62 4.96 22.37 0.08
CA ASP A 62 4.89 23.49 1.01
C ASP A 62 5.83 24.63 0.56
N LYS A 63 5.53 25.87 0.98
CA LYS A 63 6.44 26.99 0.73
C LYS A 63 7.60 26.91 1.72
N ASP A 64 8.83 26.95 1.21
CA ASP A 64 10.08 27.03 2.00
C ASP A 64 10.04 28.14 3.06
#